data_AF-A0A4Q3GTR6-F1
#
_entry.id   AF-A0A4Q3GTR6-F1
#
_cell.length_a   1.000
_cell.length_b   1.000
_cell.length_c   1.000
_cell.angle_alpha   90.00
_cell.angle_beta   90.00
_cell.angle_gamma   90.00
#
_symmetry.space_group_name_H-M   'P 1'
#
loop_
_entity.id
_entity.type
_entity.pdbx_description
1 polymer ?
#
loop_
_entity_poly.entity_id
_entity_poly.type
_entity_poly.pdbx_seq_one_letter_code
_entity_poly.pdbx_strand_id
1 'polypeptide(L)'
;MAMVKAAAKWLARLPVAGVAAEIYVGTLRHVEWLEGYQSAIATYRDPPRTLDELQNDVANPQPGYHIHHIVEQTPARRFRISRSDIDAAENLVRIPVLRHYEITGWYATRNEEFGGLSPRDYLRNRNWDERRRVGLGALIRFQVLQP
;
A
#
# COMPACT_ATOMS: atom_id res chain seq x y z
N MET A 1 13.49 27.40 13.65
CA MET A 1 14.68 27.98 12.95
C MET A 1 15.97 28.06 13.77
N ALA A 2 15.93 28.19 15.11
CA ALA A 2 17.15 28.27 15.92
C ALA A 2 18.08 27.05 15.77
N MET A 3 17.52 25.83 15.79
CA MET A 3 18.28 24.59 15.63
C MET A 3 18.89 24.43 14.23
N VAL A 4 18.15 24.80 13.17
CA VAL A 4 18.64 24.77 11.79
C VAL A 4 19.82 25.71 11.60
N LYS A 5 19.74 26.93 12.15
CA LYS A 5 20.85 27.90 12.11
C LYS A 5 22.06 27.43 12.92
N ALA A 6 21.85 26.78 14.06
CA ALA A 6 22.93 26.22 14.87
C ALA A 6 23.65 25.07 14.14
N ALA A 7 22.89 24.15 13.53
CA ALA A 7 23.44 23.05 12.74
C ALA A 7 24.23 23.54 11.52
N ALA A 8 23.69 24.51 10.77
CA ALA A 8 24.39 25.11 9.63
C ALA A 8 25.72 25.77 10.04
N LYS A 9 25.72 26.53 11.15
CA LYS A 9 26.94 27.15 11.69
C LYS A 9 27.95 26.13 12.19
N TRP A 10 27.51 24.99 12.71
CA TRP A 10 28.37 23.91 13.14
C TRP A 10 28.99 23.17 11.93
N LEU A 11 28.19 22.80 10.93
CA LEU A 11 28.66 22.19 9.69
C LEU A 11 29.67 23.06 8.96
N ALA A 12 29.45 24.38 8.91
CA ALA A 12 30.36 25.32 8.26
C ALA A 12 31.77 25.39 8.90
N ARG A 13 31.94 24.84 10.11
CA ARG A 13 33.24 24.75 10.80
C ARG A 13 33.96 23.43 10.55
N LEU A 14 33.31 22.46 9.90
CA LEU A 14 33.88 21.16 9.59
C LEU A 14 34.43 21.14 8.16
N PRO A 15 35.44 20.31 7.87
CA PRO A 15 35.83 20.02 6.49
C PRO A 15 34.64 19.44 5.70
N VAL A 16 34.46 19.87 4.45
CA VAL A 16 33.31 19.49 3.59
C VAL A 16 33.21 17.96 3.39
N ALA A 17 34.34 17.25 3.40
CA ALA A 17 34.43 15.79 3.32
C ALA A 17 34.75 15.12 4.67
N GLY A 18 34.42 15.79 5.79
CA GLY A 18 34.64 15.25 7.12
C GLY A 18 33.57 14.21 7.49
N VAL A 19 33.98 13.06 8.01
CA VAL A 19 33.10 11.94 8.44
C VAL A 19 31.92 12.42 9.29
N ALA A 20 32.11 13.40 10.18
CA ALA A 20 31.03 13.95 11.00
C ALA A 20 29.96 14.72 10.20
N ALA A 21 30.36 15.45 9.15
CA ALA A 21 29.43 16.14 8.26
C ALA A 21 28.68 15.15 7.36
N GLU A 22 29.35 14.10 6.87
CA GLU A 22 28.73 13.03 6.07
C GLU A 22 27.70 12.25 6.88
N ILE A 23 28.02 11.87 8.13
CA ILE A 23 27.07 11.20 9.03
C ILE A 23 25.85 12.10 9.30
N TYR A 24 26.07 13.38 9.56
CA TYR A 24 24.97 14.32 9.82
C TYR A 24 24.04 14.49 8.60
N VAL A 25 24.60 14.73 7.41
CA VAL A 25 23.82 14.87 6.17
C VAL A 25 23.15 13.55 5.79
N GLY A 26 23.84 12.42 5.94
CA GLY A 26 23.26 11.09 5.75
C GLY A 26 22.07 10.83 6.67
N THR A 27 22.18 11.20 7.94
CA THR A 27 21.08 11.11 8.92
C THR A 27 19.90 11.99 8.51
N LEU A 28 20.14 13.24 8.07
CA LEU A 28 19.06 14.10 7.57
C LEU A 28 18.36 13.52 6.35
N ARG A 29 19.10 12.94 5.40
CA ARG A 29 18.51 12.25 4.24
C ARG A 29 17.67 11.04 4.64
N HIS A 30 18.08 10.29 5.67
CA HIS A 30 17.25 9.21 6.21
C HIS A 30 15.96 9.73 6.87
N VAL A 31 16.02 10.88 7.55
CA VAL A 31 14.83 11.52 8.13
C VAL A 31 13.90 12.10 7.05
N GLU A 32 14.44 12.69 5.99
CA GLU A 32 13.69 13.17 4.81
C GLU A 32 13.03 12.00 4.06
N TRP A 33 13.76 10.88 3.90
CA TRP A 33 13.18 9.65 3.39
C TRP A 33 12.03 9.17 4.29
N LEU A 34 12.22 9.13 5.61
CA LEU A 34 11.18 8.75 6.56
C LEU A 34 9.97 9.70 6.52
N GLU A 35 10.18 11.00 6.32
CA GLU A 35 9.12 11.99 6.15
C GLU A 35 8.17 11.59 5.01
N GLY A 36 8.72 11.12 3.89
CA GLY A 36 7.93 10.59 2.76
C GLY A 36 7.07 9.37 3.09
N TYR A 37 7.39 8.60 4.14
CA TYR A 37 6.64 7.41 4.57
C TYR A 37 5.86 7.61 5.88
N GLN A 38 5.92 8.79 6.51
CA GLN A 38 5.27 9.03 7.80
C GLN A 38 3.77 8.71 7.75
N SER A 39 3.07 9.19 6.73
CA SER A 39 1.63 8.90 6.57
C SER A 39 1.38 7.40 6.37
N ALA A 40 2.17 6.72 5.54
CA ALA A 40 2.01 5.28 5.29
C ALA A 40 2.22 4.44 6.56
N ILE A 41 3.21 4.80 7.38
CA ILE A 41 3.48 4.18 8.69
C ILE A 41 2.33 4.49 9.66
N ALA A 42 1.88 5.74 9.71
CA ALA A 42 0.82 6.17 10.63
C ALA A 42 -0.51 5.48 10.36
N THR A 43 -0.84 5.21 9.09
CA THR A 43 -2.09 4.54 8.67
C THR A 43 -2.04 3.02 8.77
N TYR A 44 -0.86 2.41 8.95
CA TYR A 44 -0.73 0.96 9.04
C TYR A 44 -1.44 0.35 10.28
N ARG A 45 -1.56 1.16 11.33
CA ARG A 45 -2.24 0.82 12.59
C ARG A 45 -3.74 1.10 12.59
N ASP A 46 -4.30 1.55 11.47
CA ASP A 46 -5.74 1.78 11.37
C ASP A 46 -6.50 0.47 11.62
N PRO A 47 -7.61 0.51 12.38
CA PRO A 47 -8.43 -0.67 12.59
C PRO A 47 -9.12 -1.11 11.29
N PRO A 48 -9.52 -2.39 11.18
CA PRO A 48 -10.33 -2.86 10.06
C PRO A 48 -11.67 -2.11 10.02
N ARG A 49 -12.11 -1.78 8.81
CA ARG A 49 -13.35 -1.03 8.54
C ARG A 49 -14.35 -1.88 7.77
N THR A 50 -15.59 -1.45 7.75
CA THR A 50 -16.63 -2.08 6.92
C THR A 50 -16.34 -1.87 5.44
N LEU A 51 -16.90 -2.73 4.58
CA LEU A 51 -16.73 -2.59 3.13
C LEU A 51 -17.26 -1.25 2.62
N ASP A 52 -18.43 -0.83 3.11
CA ASP A 52 -19.07 0.42 2.72
C ASP A 52 -18.21 1.63 3.10
N GLU A 53 -17.61 1.65 4.29
CA GLU A 53 -16.67 2.72 4.68
C GLU A 53 -15.47 2.80 3.74
N LEU A 54 -14.88 1.65 3.41
CA LEU A 54 -13.72 1.58 2.50
C LEU A 54 -14.06 2.02 1.07
N GLN A 55 -15.26 1.72 0.58
CA GLN A 55 -15.76 2.10 -0.74
C GLN A 55 -16.12 3.60 -0.80
N ASN A 56 -16.86 4.10 0.21
CA ASN A 56 -17.23 5.52 0.30
C ASN A 56 -15.99 6.43 0.34
N ASP A 57 -14.93 5.95 0.97
CA ASP A 57 -13.66 6.64 1.11
C ASP A 57 -12.86 6.80 -0.20
N VAL A 58 -13.22 6.09 -1.27
CA VAL A 58 -12.56 6.19 -2.57
C VAL A 58 -12.68 7.61 -3.13
N ALA A 59 -13.80 8.30 -2.86
CA ALA A 59 -14.04 9.67 -3.30
C ALA A 59 -13.21 10.71 -2.52
N ASN A 60 -12.48 10.31 -1.47
CA ASN A 60 -11.67 11.19 -0.63
C ASN A 60 -10.21 10.69 -0.52
N PRO A 61 -9.36 10.97 -1.53
CA PRO A 61 -7.94 10.61 -1.47
C PRO A 61 -7.21 11.29 -0.30
N GLN A 62 -6.38 10.53 0.42
CA GLN A 62 -5.65 11.00 1.61
C GLN A 62 -4.21 10.46 1.61
N PRO A 63 -3.22 11.22 2.12
CA PRO A 63 -1.86 10.73 2.31
C PRO A 63 -1.83 9.44 3.15
N GLY A 64 -0.97 8.48 2.77
CA GLY A 64 -0.86 7.19 3.45
C GLY A 64 -1.85 6.11 2.97
N TYR A 65 -2.74 6.44 2.03
CA TYR A 65 -3.67 5.48 1.43
C TYR A 65 -3.52 5.35 -0.09
N HIS A 66 -3.91 4.19 -0.60
CA HIS A 66 -4.07 3.92 -2.02
C HIS A 66 -5.51 3.49 -2.32
N ILE A 67 -5.96 3.72 -3.55
CA ILE A 67 -7.12 3.04 -4.10
C ILE A 67 -6.70 1.65 -4.56
N HIS A 68 -7.40 0.64 -4.10
CA HIS A 68 -7.16 -0.77 -4.39
C HIS A 68 -8.40 -1.37 -5.04
N HIS A 69 -8.16 -2.24 -6.03
CA HIS A 69 -9.23 -2.99 -6.68
C HIS A 69 -9.39 -4.33 -5.96
N ILE A 70 -10.60 -4.63 -5.49
CA ILE A 70 -10.91 -5.92 -4.86
C ILE A 70 -10.63 -7.06 -5.86
N VAL A 71 -11.03 -6.87 -7.11
CA VAL A 71 -10.69 -7.73 -8.24
C VAL A 71 -9.62 -7.07 -9.11
N GLU A 72 -8.43 -7.69 -9.22
CA GLU A 72 -7.32 -7.18 -10.05
C GLU A 72 -7.67 -7.08 -11.55
N GLN A 73 -7.18 -6.03 -12.21
CA GLN A 73 -7.45 -5.72 -13.62
C GLN A 73 -6.87 -6.75 -14.61
N THR A 74 -5.75 -7.39 -14.25
CA THR A 74 -4.84 -8.09 -15.17
C THR A 74 -5.46 -9.25 -15.96
N PRO A 75 -6.43 -10.03 -15.44
CA PRO A 75 -7.03 -11.12 -16.21
C PRO A 75 -8.31 -10.76 -16.99
N ALA A 76 -8.82 -9.53 -16.87
CA ALA A 76 -10.18 -9.20 -17.28
C ALA A 76 -10.46 -9.31 -18.79
N ARG A 77 -9.45 -9.12 -19.65
CA ARG A 77 -9.61 -9.23 -21.11
C ARG A 77 -10.10 -10.61 -21.57
N ARG A 78 -9.84 -11.69 -20.81
CA ARG A 78 -10.18 -13.08 -21.21
C ARG A 78 -11.62 -13.48 -20.89
N PHE A 79 -12.28 -12.83 -19.92
CA PHE A 79 -13.57 -13.27 -19.38
C PHE A 79 -14.75 -12.34 -19.69
N ARG A 80 -14.60 -11.40 -20.64
CA ARG A 80 -15.60 -10.36 -20.96
C ARG A 80 -16.02 -9.52 -19.74
N ILE A 81 -15.16 -9.45 -18.72
CA ILE A 81 -15.33 -8.52 -17.61
C ILE A 81 -15.14 -7.13 -18.20
N SER A 82 -16.19 -6.31 -18.16
CA SER A 82 -16.13 -4.98 -18.76
C SER A 82 -15.19 -4.09 -17.95
N ARG A 83 -14.53 -3.12 -18.60
CA ARG A 83 -13.77 -2.12 -17.85
C ARG A 83 -14.65 -1.36 -16.86
N SER A 84 -15.92 -1.14 -17.22
CA SER A 84 -16.90 -0.55 -16.32
C SER A 84 -17.10 -1.35 -15.04
N ASP A 85 -17.03 -2.68 -15.05
CA ASP A 85 -17.15 -3.50 -13.83
C ASP A 85 -15.87 -3.44 -12.98
N ILE A 86 -14.71 -3.33 -13.62
CA ILE A 86 -13.41 -3.25 -12.94
C ILE A 86 -13.27 -1.91 -12.22
N ASP A 87 -13.62 -0.83 -12.91
CA ASP A 87 -13.48 0.54 -12.42
C ASP A 87 -14.74 0.99 -11.63
N ALA A 88 -15.70 0.08 -11.42
CA ALA A 88 -16.92 0.33 -10.66
C ALA A 88 -16.59 0.64 -9.20
N ALA A 89 -17.35 1.56 -8.58
CA ALA A 89 -17.14 1.95 -7.19
C ALA A 89 -17.22 0.73 -6.24
N GLU A 90 -18.03 -0.27 -6.58
CA GLU A 90 -18.22 -1.51 -5.83
C GLU A 90 -16.97 -2.40 -5.82
N ASN A 91 -16.05 -2.21 -6.77
CA ASN A 91 -14.78 -2.93 -6.86
C ASN A 91 -13.59 -2.13 -6.31
N LEU A 92 -13.79 -0.88 -5.88
CA LEU A 92 -12.74 0.00 -5.41
C LEU A 92 -12.83 0.21 -3.89
N VAL A 93 -11.68 0.18 -3.22
CA VAL A 93 -11.57 0.49 -1.78
C VAL A 93 -10.36 1.35 -1.51
N ARG A 94 -10.44 2.26 -0.54
CA ARG A 94 -9.28 3.03 -0.06
C ARG A 94 -8.62 2.32 1.12
N ILE A 95 -7.36 1.90 0.96
CA ILE A 95 -6.62 1.10 1.95
C ILE A 95 -5.26 1.71 2.26
N PRO A 96 -4.67 1.46 3.45
CA PRO A 96 -3.32 1.94 3.77
C PRO A 96 -2.28 1.42 2.77
N VAL A 97 -1.31 2.27 2.41
CA VAL A 97 -0.25 1.96 1.43
C VAL A 97 0.50 0.68 1.77
N LEU A 98 0.91 0.53 3.04
CA LEU A 98 1.67 -0.65 3.46
C LEU A 98 0.84 -1.94 3.39
N ARG A 99 -0.46 -1.87 3.72
CA ARG A 99 -1.39 -3.01 3.55
C ARG A 99 -1.56 -3.37 2.08
N HIS A 100 -1.61 -2.39 1.19
CA HIS A 100 -1.67 -2.63 -0.26
C HIS A 100 -0.43 -3.42 -0.74
N TYR A 101 0.76 -3.08 -0.27
CA TYR A 101 1.98 -3.82 -0.61
C TYR A 101 1.98 -5.24 -0.06
N GLU A 102 1.50 -5.46 1.17
CA GLU A 102 1.33 -6.80 1.75
C GLU A 102 0.38 -7.68 0.91
N ILE A 103 -0.79 -7.13 0.54
CA ILE A 103 -1.76 -7.82 -0.32
C ILE A 103 -1.14 -8.16 -1.67
N THR A 104 -0.43 -7.21 -2.29
CA THR A 104 0.25 -7.41 -3.58
C THR A 104 1.31 -8.50 -3.50
N GLY A 105 2.12 -8.50 -2.44
CA GLY A 105 3.12 -9.53 -2.19
C GLY A 105 2.50 -10.90 -1.98
N TRP A 106 1.39 -10.96 -1.24
CA TRP A 106 0.64 -12.20 -1.04
C TRP A 106 0.07 -12.76 -2.34
N TYR A 107 -0.51 -11.92 -3.20
CA TYR A 107 -0.98 -12.33 -4.53
C TYR A 107 0.11 -12.93 -5.42
N ALA A 108 1.37 -12.54 -5.21
CA ALA A 108 2.54 -13.07 -5.92
C ALA A 108 3.16 -14.32 -5.25
N THR A 109 2.76 -14.66 -4.03
CA THR A 109 3.40 -15.71 -3.23
C THR A 109 2.63 -17.02 -3.31
N ARG A 110 3.33 -18.11 -3.67
CA ARG A 110 2.77 -19.47 -3.67
C ARG A 110 2.41 -19.91 -2.25
N ASN A 111 1.29 -20.61 -2.11
CA ASN A 111 0.89 -21.17 -0.82
C ASN A 111 -0.02 -22.40 -0.99
N GLU A 112 -0.20 -23.14 0.11
CA GLU A 112 -0.99 -24.38 0.13
C GLU A 112 -2.51 -24.15 0.01
N GLU A 113 -3.02 -22.97 0.40
CA GLU A 113 -4.46 -22.63 0.27
C GLU A 113 -4.93 -22.69 -1.19
N PHE A 114 -4.01 -22.44 -2.13
CA PHE A 114 -4.27 -22.52 -3.57
C PHE A 114 -3.53 -23.69 -4.25
N GLY A 115 -3.25 -24.77 -3.51
CA GLY A 115 -2.63 -25.99 -4.05
C GLY A 115 -1.21 -25.77 -4.57
N GLY A 116 -0.42 -24.96 -3.87
CA GLY A 116 0.97 -24.64 -4.25
C GLY A 116 1.10 -23.55 -5.32
N LEU A 117 -0.01 -22.92 -5.73
CA LEU A 117 -0.03 -21.77 -6.63
C LEU A 117 -0.04 -20.46 -5.86
N SER A 118 0.32 -19.37 -6.53
CA SER A 118 0.02 -18.03 -6.04
C SER A 118 -1.48 -17.74 -6.21
N PRO A 119 -2.10 -16.89 -5.37
CA PRO A 119 -3.49 -16.49 -5.56
C PRO A 119 -3.74 -15.92 -6.98
N ARG A 120 -2.79 -15.15 -7.52
CA ARG A 120 -2.87 -14.59 -8.88
C ARG A 120 -2.89 -15.68 -9.96
N ASP A 121 -2.07 -16.71 -9.81
CA ASP A 121 -2.04 -17.84 -10.76
C ASP A 121 -3.29 -18.71 -10.65
N TYR A 122 -3.74 -19.00 -9.43
CA TYR A 122 -4.99 -19.72 -9.18
C TYR A 122 -6.18 -19.02 -9.83
N LEU A 123 -6.27 -17.68 -9.67
CA LEU A 123 -7.36 -16.89 -10.21
C LEU A 123 -7.30 -16.71 -11.72
N ARG A 124 -6.21 -17.07 -12.41
CA ARG A 124 -6.04 -16.83 -13.85
C ARG A 124 -7.21 -17.35 -14.70
N ASN A 125 -7.83 -18.45 -14.29
CA ASN A 125 -8.96 -19.06 -15.01
C ASN A 125 -10.29 -19.06 -14.21
N ARG A 126 -10.42 -18.18 -13.20
CA ARG A 126 -11.62 -18.09 -12.35
C ARG A 126 -12.57 -16.98 -12.78
N ASN A 127 -13.85 -17.16 -12.45
CA ASN A 127 -14.92 -16.20 -12.70
C ASN A 127 -14.82 -14.98 -11.75
N TRP A 128 -15.71 -14.01 -11.94
CA TRP A 128 -15.74 -12.78 -11.15
C TRP A 128 -15.97 -13.04 -9.66
N ASP A 129 -16.97 -13.86 -9.31
CA ASP A 129 -17.33 -14.11 -7.92
C ASP A 129 -16.19 -14.72 -7.13
N GLU A 130 -15.46 -15.66 -7.72
CA GLU A 130 -14.31 -16.29 -7.09
C GLU A 130 -13.15 -15.30 -6.91
N ARG A 131 -12.92 -14.41 -7.87
CA ARG A 131 -11.93 -13.32 -7.72
C ARG A 131 -12.33 -12.38 -6.60
N ARG A 132 -13.62 -12.02 -6.53
CA ARG A 132 -14.14 -11.12 -5.51
C ARG A 132 -14.06 -11.75 -4.13
N ARG A 133 -14.38 -13.05 -4.00
CA ARG A 133 -14.21 -13.81 -2.76
C ARG A 133 -12.76 -13.79 -2.28
N VAL A 134 -11.81 -14.07 -3.16
CA VAL A 134 -10.37 -14.05 -2.82
C VAL A 134 -9.90 -12.62 -2.48
N GLY A 135 -10.36 -11.61 -3.21
CA GLY A 135 -10.07 -10.19 -2.95
C GLY A 135 -10.55 -9.72 -1.58
N LEU A 136 -11.81 -9.99 -1.24
CA LEU A 136 -12.35 -9.69 0.09
C LEU A 136 -11.63 -10.47 1.19
N GLY A 137 -11.35 -11.75 0.95
CA GLY A 137 -10.57 -12.58 1.87
C GLY A 137 -9.17 -12.04 2.12
N ALA A 138 -8.52 -11.44 1.11
CA ALA A 138 -7.24 -10.76 1.28
C ALA A 138 -7.38 -9.52 2.18
N LEU A 139 -8.40 -8.68 1.96
CA LEU A 139 -8.64 -7.50 2.79
C LEU A 139 -8.89 -7.87 4.26
N ILE A 140 -9.61 -8.98 4.52
CA ILE A 140 -9.83 -9.50 5.88
C ILE A 140 -8.52 -10.03 6.47
N ARG A 141 -7.78 -10.86 5.72
CA ARG A 141 -6.49 -11.43 6.13
C ARG A 141 -5.48 -10.37 6.57
N PHE A 142 -5.44 -9.24 5.86
CA PHE A 142 -4.53 -8.12 6.16
C PHE A 142 -5.18 -7.05 7.06
N GLN A 143 -6.28 -7.39 7.73
CA GLN A 143 -6.94 -6.55 8.74
C GLN A 143 -7.34 -5.15 8.20
N VAL A 144 -7.68 -5.07 6.92
CA VAL A 144 -8.23 -3.86 6.29
C VAL A 144 -9.75 -3.89 6.39
N LEU A 145 -10.35 -5.04 6.10
CA LEU A 145 -11.79 -5.27 6.09
C LEU A 145 -12.22 -6.08 7.32
N GLN A 146 -13.35 -5.71 7.91
CA GLN A 146 -13.98 -6.48 8.98
C GLN A 146 -14.50 -7.84 8.45
N PRO A 147 -14.38 -8.94 9.22
CA PRO A 147 -14.86 -10.26 8.83
C PRO A 147 -16.36 -10.35 8.54
#